data_AF-A0A2P4T1K8-F1
#
_entry.id   AF-A0A2P4T1K8-F1
#
_cell.length_a   1.000
_cell.length_b   1.000
_cell.length_c   1.000
_cell.angle_alpha   90.00
_cell.angle_beta   90.00
_cell.angle_gamma   90.00
#
_symmetry.space_group_name_H-M   'P 1'
#
loop_
_entity.id
_entity.type
_entity.pdbx_description
1 polymer ?
#
loop_
_entity_poly.entity_id
_entity_poly.type
_entity_poly.pdbx_seq_one_letter_code
_entity_poly.pdbx_strand_id
1 'polypeptide(L)'
;MAEDAGSGCTVSYELDAEGRMASVSFQTAEMGALFARFPYAVLVHRACAPNGRALYIFLADGPCLAVRRAASRVVHLAVPRDESARGLSRMCEAFRAFNPAWWRTRVLLVGPDLPEPVALGQAFPGAEVRLSAFHVCKHLQEQIQRLGLEHQAEQMLLSTLQGTMCRATESKRREMHRVLSETVPPELLPRFHAHWLLTNKIWATHRKRSCKKSCDYFMELETITQGLSQVFSAELFLETCIASLAKYCQKCVSESPLDDVVCSAACPDHRAASQSPPASNSPLQPPATCQDQPSQCSLRDSPTATAAPQLPVALRSQPAPPQPLLQSGSVSTCSLFIPSSPAIKVEATEYPEEDSDEKMNQRAEERIMQSLSDICTESAARLCLSELAVVQKSVQLIGSSEDAVNVQILEDAHRVTQEGLGHCTCHFNQTFQLPCRHIQAVLNLEGKTLQPEMLGRRWQKGCDVDQGMQDSADHLLEDLESPWDESRDKFLAVSSLTAEVSRLLACCSTEEFELRCSTLRALADSWIGPYMQVKL
;
A
#
# COMPACT_ATOMS: atom_id res chain seq x y z
N MET A 1 10.18 -43.32 10.94
CA MET A 1 8.97 -42.88 10.23
C MET A 1 8.73 -41.43 10.64
N ALA A 2 9.19 -40.50 9.81
CA ALA A 2 8.99 -39.07 10.01
C ALA A 2 7.75 -38.68 9.22
N GLU A 3 6.72 -38.21 9.92
CA GLU A 3 5.53 -37.66 9.30
C GLU A 3 5.90 -36.37 8.55
N ASP A 4 5.42 -36.32 7.32
CA ASP A 4 5.47 -35.20 6.41
C ASP A 4 4.78 -33.98 7.04
N ALA A 5 5.56 -32.97 7.42
CA ALA A 5 5.05 -31.70 7.94
C ALA A 5 4.47 -30.91 6.75
N GLY A 6 3.17 -31.11 6.53
CA GLY A 6 2.45 -30.70 5.33
C GLY A 6 2.64 -29.24 4.92
N SER A 7 2.88 -29.04 3.62
CA SER A 7 2.86 -27.75 2.92
C SER A 7 1.44 -27.18 2.76
N GLY A 8 0.67 -27.13 3.86
CA GLY A 8 -0.73 -26.70 3.87
C GLY A 8 -0.91 -25.28 4.40
N CYS A 9 -1.92 -24.57 3.88
CA CYS A 9 -2.43 -23.37 4.55
C CYS A 9 -3.24 -23.76 5.78
N THR A 10 -3.08 -23.02 6.89
CA THR A 10 -3.86 -23.21 8.11
C THR A 10 -4.98 -22.18 8.18
N VAL A 11 -6.20 -22.65 8.38
CA VAL A 11 -7.41 -21.82 8.53
C VAL A 11 -8.13 -22.24 9.81
N SER A 12 -8.59 -21.26 10.59
CA SER A 12 -9.50 -21.45 11.73
C SER A 12 -10.63 -20.45 11.56
N TYR A 13 -11.87 -20.88 11.73
CA TYR A 13 -13.03 -20.01 11.57
C TYR A 13 -14.12 -20.36 12.58
N GLU A 14 -15.01 -19.40 12.83
CA GLU A 14 -16.23 -19.60 13.61
C GLU A 14 -17.43 -19.25 12.73
N LEU A 15 -18.54 -19.97 12.93
CA LEU A 15 -19.80 -19.71 12.25
C LEU A 15 -20.74 -18.89 13.16
N ASP A 16 -21.58 -18.05 12.55
CA ASP A 16 -22.71 -17.40 13.21
C ASP A 16 -23.88 -18.39 13.40
N ALA A 17 -24.97 -17.91 14.00
CA ALA A 17 -26.15 -18.74 14.24
C ALA A 17 -26.83 -19.17 12.92
N GLU A 18 -26.58 -18.42 11.83
CA GLU A 18 -27.08 -18.68 10.49
C GLU A 18 -26.14 -19.58 9.66
N GLY A 19 -25.04 -20.06 10.25
CA GLY A 19 -24.08 -20.94 9.60
C GLY A 19 -23.12 -20.24 8.63
N ARG A 20 -23.03 -18.90 8.65
CA ARG A 20 -22.07 -18.12 7.84
C ARG A 20 -20.80 -17.84 8.64
N MET A 21 -19.69 -17.60 7.94
CA MET A 21 -18.43 -17.29 8.61
C MET A 21 -18.50 -15.95 9.37
N ALA A 22 -18.36 -16.03 10.69
CA ALA A 22 -18.38 -14.91 11.62
C ALA A 22 -16.98 -14.38 11.91
N SER A 23 -15.99 -15.28 11.99
CA SER A 23 -14.59 -14.92 12.18
C SER A 23 -13.69 -15.87 11.42
N VAL A 24 -12.48 -15.42 11.09
CA VAL A 24 -11.47 -16.25 10.44
C VAL A 24 -10.06 -15.85 10.85
N SER A 25 -9.19 -16.83 10.94
CA SER A 25 -7.74 -16.72 11.05
C SER A 25 -7.12 -17.57 9.96
N PHE A 26 -6.16 -17.01 9.23
CA PHE A 26 -5.53 -17.63 8.07
C PHE A 26 -4.00 -17.43 8.09
N GLN A 27 -3.27 -18.47 7.73
CA GLN A 27 -1.83 -18.44 7.58
C GLN A 27 -1.38 -19.44 6.50
N THR A 28 -0.54 -19.01 5.55
CA THR A 28 0.13 -19.93 4.62
C THR A 28 1.39 -20.55 5.25
N ALA A 29 1.93 -21.60 4.63
CA ALA A 29 3.18 -22.20 5.08
C ALA A 29 4.34 -21.19 5.10
N GLU A 30 4.41 -20.29 4.11
CA GLU A 30 5.43 -19.24 4.03
C GLU A 30 5.29 -18.21 5.15
N MET A 31 4.06 -17.81 5.47
CA MET A 31 3.77 -16.90 6.58
C MET A 31 4.20 -17.52 7.92
N GLY A 32 3.89 -18.81 8.14
CA GLY A 32 4.31 -19.56 9.34
C GLY A 32 5.83 -19.72 9.43
N ALA A 33 6.49 -20.09 8.32
CA ALA A 33 7.94 -20.23 8.25
C ALA A 33 8.67 -18.89 8.51
N LEU A 34 8.12 -17.79 7.98
CA LEU A 34 8.63 -16.45 8.23
C LEU A 34 8.56 -16.10 9.72
N PHE A 35 7.43 -16.35 10.37
CA PHE A 35 7.27 -16.09 11.80
C PHE A 35 8.21 -16.96 12.64
N ALA A 36 8.32 -18.26 12.33
CA ALA A 36 9.22 -19.16 13.03
C ALA A 36 10.67 -18.67 13.00
N ARG A 37 11.10 -18.05 11.89
CA ARG A 37 12.44 -17.46 11.74
C ARG A 37 12.58 -16.11 12.45
N PHE A 38 11.53 -15.30 12.50
CA PHE A 38 11.55 -13.95 13.08
C PHE A 38 10.40 -13.69 14.08
N PRO A 39 10.35 -14.41 15.22
CA PRO A 39 9.18 -14.34 16.11
C PRO A 39 9.20 -13.15 17.08
N TYR A 40 10.26 -12.33 17.08
CA TYR A 40 10.58 -11.42 18.19
C TYR A 40 9.78 -10.12 18.21
N ALA A 41 9.48 -9.54 17.06
CA ALA A 41 8.73 -8.30 16.94
C ALA A 41 7.65 -8.47 15.88
N VAL A 42 6.41 -8.15 16.26
CA VAL A 42 5.25 -8.26 15.36
C VAL A 42 4.54 -6.92 15.32
N LEU A 43 4.37 -6.39 14.11
CA LEU A 43 3.52 -5.25 13.86
C LEU A 43 2.11 -5.73 13.55
N VAL A 44 1.11 -5.22 14.27
CA VAL A 44 -0.30 -5.52 14.09
C VAL A 44 -0.95 -4.30 13.48
N HIS A 45 -1.38 -4.43 12.23
CA HIS A 45 -2.13 -3.40 11.51
C HIS A 45 -3.60 -3.75 11.47
N ARG A 46 -4.45 -2.75 11.73
CA ARG A 46 -5.90 -2.86 11.73
C ARG A 46 -6.45 -2.09 10.53
N ALA A 47 -7.27 -2.74 9.71
CA ALA A 47 -7.95 -2.14 8.56
C ALA A 47 -9.46 -2.31 8.72
N CYS A 48 -10.22 -1.24 8.54
CA CYS A 48 -11.69 -1.27 8.65
C CYS A 48 -12.33 -1.31 7.26
N ALA A 49 -13.28 -2.22 7.07
CA ALA A 49 -14.18 -2.19 5.93
C ALA A 49 -15.40 -1.28 6.22
N PRO A 50 -16.04 -0.72 5.18
CA PRO A 50 -17.25 0.10 5.34
C PRO A 50 -18.42 -0.60 6.05
N ASN A 51 -18.43 -1.94 6.00
CA ASN A 51 -19.42 -2.79 6.69
C ASN A 51 -19.18 -2.92 8.20
N GLY A 52 -18.16 -2.24 8.76
CA GLY A 52 -17.81 -2.25 10.18
C GLY A 52 -16.95 -3.43 10.63
N ARG A 53 -16.58 -4.36 9.74
CA ARG A 53 -15.63 -5.43 10.07
C ARG A 53 -14.19 -4.91 10.04
N ALA A 54 -13.33 -5.55 10.83
CA ALA A 54 -11.91 -5.22 10.91
C ALA A 54 -11.04 -6.39 10.47
N LEU A 55 -10.11 -6.13 9.57
CA LEU A 55 -9.01 -7.04 9.23
C LEU A 55 -7.78 -6.69 10.09
N TYR A 56 -7.23 -7.71 10.73
CA TYR A 56 -5.97 -7.66 11.46
C TYR A 56 -4.87 -8.33 10.64
N ILE A 57 -3.85 -7.55 10.31
CA ILE A 57 -2.69 -7.97 9.52
C ILE A 57 -1.49 -8.01 10.47
N PHE A 58 -0.98 -9.22 10.73
CA PHE A 58 0.21 -9.41 11.54
C PHE A 58 1.42 -9.48 10.61
N LEU A 59 2.40 -8.64 10.86
CA LEU A 59 3.62 -8.49 10.07
C LEU A 59 4.84 -8.73 10.95
N ALA A 60 5.78 -9.56 10.49
CA ALA A 60 7.08 -9.65 11.14
C ALA A 60 7.81 -8.30 11.04
N ASP A 61 8.40 -7.86 12.14
CA ASP A 61 9.27 -6.69 12.21
C ASP A 61 10.61 -7.06 12.86
N GLY A 62 11.62 -6.22 12.65
CA GLY A 62 12.93 -6.34 13.25
C GLY A 62 14.01 -5.62 12.45
N PRO A 63 15.13 -5.24 13.10
CA PRO A 63 16.25 -4.60 12.42
C PRO A 63 17.01 -5.56 11.47
N CYS A 64 16.96 -6.86 11.74
CA CYS A 64 17.60 -7.90 10.91
C CYS A 64 16.70 -8.43 9.79
N LEU A 65 15.44 -7.99 9.74
CA LEU A 65 14.47 -8.44 8.75
C LEU A 65 14.66 -7.66 7.44
N ALA A 66 15.65 -8.07 6.65
CA ALA A 66 15.83 -7.65 5.28
C ALA A 66 14.94 -8.50 4.39
N VAL A 67 13.75 -8.00 4.10
CA VAL A 67 12.78 -8.68 3.24
C VAL A 67 12.71 -7.87 1.96
N ARG A 68 12.95 -8.50 0.81
CA ARG A 68 12.99 -7.81 -0.49
C ARG A 68 11.60 -7.45 -1.03
N ARG A 69 10.51 -7.91 -0.42
CA ARG A 69 9.13 -7.71 -0.90
C ARG A 69 8.13 -7.37 0.23
N ALA A 70 7.14 -6.53 -0.09
CA ALA A 70 6.16 -6.05 0.88
C ALA A 70 5.29 -7.16 1.50
N ALA A 71 4.78 -8.11 0.70
CA ALA A 71 3.93 -9.22 1.19
C ALA A 71 4.69 -10.28 2.00
N SER A 72 6.01 -10.40 1.80
CA SER A 72 6.85 -11.35 2.55
C SER A 72 7.14 -10.91 3.99
N ARG A 73 6.42 -9.92 4.52
CA ARG A 73 6.38 -9.59 5.94
C ARG A 73 5.15 -10.17 6.64
N VAL A 74 4.09 -10.51 5.91
CA VAL A 74 2.84 -10.99 6.51
C VAL A 74 3.08 -12.35 7.15
N VAL A 75 2.69 -12.48 8.41
CA VAL A 75 2.80 -13.74 9.17
C VAL A 75 1.44 -14.31 9.56
N HIS A 76 0.38 -13.50 9.57
CA HIS A 76 -0.97 -13.97 9.86
C HIS A 76 -2.00 -12.94 9.43
N LEU A 77 -3.15 -13.40 8.96
CA LEU A 77 -4.33 -12.57 8.69
C LEU A 77 -5.49 -13.05 9.54
N ALA A 78 -6.24 -12.14 10.12
CA ALA A 78 -7.42 -12.50 10.89
C ALA A 78 -8.53 -11.46 10.78
N VAL A 79 -9.77 -11.91 10.75
CA VAL A 79 -10.97 -11.10 10.92
C VAL A 79 -11.67 -11.62 12.17
N PRO A 80 -11.55 -10.95 13.33
CA PRO A 80 -12.27 -11.36 14.53
C PRO A 80 -13.77 -11.16 14.34
N ARG A 81 -14.56 -11.88 15.13
CA ARG A 81 -16.03 -11.77 15.11
C ARG A 81 -16.50 -10.36 15.44
N ASP A 82 -15.84 -9.76 16.42
CA ASP A 82 -16.03 -8.41 16.90
C ASP A 82 -14.73 -7.97 17.58
N GLU A 83 -14.60 -6.67 17.85
CA GLU A 83 -13.41 -6.10 18.49
C GLU A 83 -13.53 -6.01 20.02
N SER A 84 -14.38 -6.84 20.63
CA SER A 84 -14.39 -7.00 22.08
C SER A 84 -13.12 -7.69 22.56
N ALA A 85 -12.81 -7.55 23.85
CA ALA A 85 -11.70 -8.25 24.48
C ALA A 85 -11.76 -9.79 24.23
N ARG A 86 -12.97 -10.37 24.18
CA ARG A 86 -13.17 -11.80 23.89
C ARG A 86 -12.87 -12.13 22.42
N GLY A 87 -13.38 -11.33 21.49
CA GLY A 87 -13.14 -11.51 20.06
C GLY A 87 -11.66 -11.44 19.71
N LEU A 88 -10.96 -10.45 20.28
CA LEU A 88 -9.52 -10.28 20.08
C LEU A 88 -8.69 -11.35 20.80
N SER A 89 -9.10 -11.82 21.99
CA SER A 89 -8.46 -12.98 22.65
C SER A 89 -8.52 -14.23 21.78
N ARG A 90 -9.68 -14.51 21.17
CA ARG A 90 -9.86 -15.67 20.28
C ARG A 90 -9.00 -15.57 19.02
N MET A 91 -8.92 -14.39 18.41
CA MET A 91 -8.00 -14.13 17.32
C MET A 91 -6.55 -14.42 17.73
N CYS A 92 -6.11 -13.96 18.90
CA CYS A 92 -4.76 -14.23 19.39
C CYS A 92 -4.55 -15.71 19.76
N GLU A 93 -5.58 -16.41 20.26
CA GLU A 93 -5.53 -17.87 20.48
C GLU A 93 -5.30 -18.62 19.18
N ALA A 94 -6.00 -18.28 18.11
CA ALA A 94 -5.78 -18.87 16.78
C ALA A 94 -4.35 -18.59 16.27
N PHE A 95 -3.86 -17.35 16.39
CA PHE A 95 -2.47 -17.02 16.06
C PHE A 95 -1.47 -17.91 16.81
N ARG A 96 -1.65 -18.09 18.13
CA ARG A 96 -0.75 -18.89 18.98
C ARG A 96 -0.83 -20.38 18.63
N ALA A 97 -2.02 -20.88 18.30
CA ALA A 97 -2.22 -22.25 17.86
C ALA A 97 -1.46 -22.53 16.55
N PHE A 98 -1.42 -21.56 15.63
CA PHE A 98 -0.72 -21.71 14.36
C PHE A 98 0.80 -21.59 14.50
N ASN A 99 1.28 -20.90 15.55
CA ASN A 99 2.67 -20.48 15.66
C ASN A 99 3.32 -20.94 16.97
N PRO A 100 3.95 -22.12 17.05
CA PRO A 100 4.57 -22.63 18.28
C PRO A 100 5.65 -21.71 18.89
N ALA A 101 6.27 -20.85 18.09
CA ALA A 101 7.27 -19.88 18.52
C ALA A 101 6.69 -18.57 19.12
N TRP A 102 5.36 -18.44 19.27
CA TRP A 102 4.69 -17.20 19.69
C TRP A 102 5.20 -16.63 21.02
N TRP A 103 5.63 -17.48 21.95
CA TRP A 103 6.13 -17.09 23.27
C TRP A 103 7.48 -16.33 23.21
N ARG A 104 8.15 -16.37 22.05
CA ARG A 104 9.39 -15.62 21.78
C ARG A 104 9.11 -14.17 21.36
N THR A 105 7.86 -13.80 21.10
CA THR A 105 7.49 -12.41 20.84
C THR A 105 7.78 -11.56 22.06
N ARG A 106 8.51 -10.45 21.85
CA ARG A 106 8.96 -9.51 22.89
C ARG A 106 8.35 -8.13 22.72
N VAL A 107 7.87 -7.80 21.53
CA VAL A 107 7.20 -6.52 21.26
C VAL A 107 6.07 -6.71 20.26
N LEU A 108 4.92 -6.11 20.58
CA LEU A 108 3.80 -5.93 19.68
C LEU A 108 3.71 -4.44 19.32
N LEU A 109 3.88 -4.13 18.04
CA LEU A 109 3.81 -2.78 17.50
C LEU A 109 2.41 -2.54 16.94
N VAL A 110 1.65 -1.63 17.54
CA VAL A 110 0.23 -1.43 17.24
C VAL A 110 -0.07 0.00 16.78
N GLY A 111 -1.21 0.17 16.12
CA GLY A 111 -1.76 1.48 15.78
C GLY A 111 -2.44 2.18 16.97
N PRO A 112 -2.61 3.51 16.90
CA PRO A 112 -3.32 4.27 17.94
C PRO A 112 -4.84 4.01 17.97
N ASP A 113 -5.39 3.45 16.90
CA ASP A 113 -6.81 3.13 16.71
C ASP A 113 -7.19 1.72 17.21
N LEU A 114 -6.25 1.00 17.85
CA LEU A 114 -6.52 -0.33 18.39
C LEU A 114 -7.53 -0.23 19.56
N PRO A 115 -8.70 -0.89 19.49
CA PRO A 115 -9.76 -0.72 20.49
C PRO A 115 -9.39 -1.25 21.88
N GLU A 116 -8.78 -2.44 21.93
CA GLU A 116 -8.50 -3.17 23.18
C GLU A 116 -7.02 -3.61 23.24
N PRO A 117 -6.09 -2.68 23.47
CA PRO A 117 -4.66 -3.01 23.57
C PRO A 117 -4.35 -3.95 24.75
N VAL A 118 -5.20 -3.97 25.78
CA VAL A 118 -5.06 -4.85 26.95
C VAL A 118 -5.23 -6.32 26.56
N ALA A 119 -6.19 -6.64 25.67
CA ALA A 119 -6.45 -8.01 25.23
C ALA A 119 -5.22 -8.61 24.52
N LEU A 120 -4.56 -7.83 23.65
CA LEU A 120 -3.30 -8.23 23.02
C LEU A 120 -2.19 -8.44 24.06
N GLY A 121 -2.07 -7.53 25.04
CA GLY A 121 -1.06 -7.66 26.10
C GLY A 121 -1.25 -8.91 26.96
N GLN A 122 -2.49 -9.27 27.27
CA GLN A 122 -2.81 -10.49 28.02
C GLN A 122 -2.55 -11.76 27.19
N ALA A 123 -2.79 -11.72 25.87
CA ALA A 123 -2.51 -12.85 25.00
C ALA A 123 -0.99 -13.11 24.81
N PHE A 124 -0.17 -12.06 24.92
CA PHE A 124 1.29 -12.10 24.80
C PHE A 124 1.98 -11.55 26.06
N PRO A 125 1.92 -12.25 27.20
CA PRO A 125 2.38 -11.72 28.48
C PRO A 125 3.89 -11.41 28.53
N GLY A 126 4.68 -12.05 27.66
CA GLY A 126 6.12 -11.80 27.51
C GLY A 126 6.47 -10.67 26.54
N ALA A 127 5.48 -10.00 25.94
CA ALA A 127 5.66 -8.95 24.95
C ALA A 127 5.20 -7.58 25.47
N GLU A 128 5.98 -6.54 25.20
CA GLU A 128 5.56 -5.15 25.44
C GLU A 128 4.68 -4.67 24.27
N VAL A 129 3.44 -4.25 24.54
CA VAL A 129 2.58 -3.60 23.55
C VAL A 129 2.95 -2.12 23.46
N ARG A 130 3.24 -1.63 22.25
CA ARG A 130 3.71 -0.26 22.00
C ARG A 130 3.20 0.29 20.68
N LEU A 131 3.10 1.62 20.58
CA LEU A 131 2.86 2.27 19.30
C LEU A 131 4.02 2.05 18.32
N SER A 132 3.67 1.79 17.06
CA SER A 132 4.63 1.71 15.96
C SER A 132 5.00 3.09 15.42
N ALA A 133 6.27 3.29 15.05
CA ALA A 133 6.68 4.46 14.28
C ALA A 133 5.95 4.53 12.92
N PHE A 134 5.62 3.38 12.32
CA PHE A 134 4.82 3.30 11.09
C PHE A 134 3.46 3.98 11.27
N HIS A 135 2.67 3.49 12.23
CA HIS A 135 1.34 3.99 12.50
C HIS A 135 1.32 5.44 12.99
N VAL A 136 2.33 5.87 13.77
CA VAL A 136 2.45 7.28 14.18
C VAL A 136 2.64 8.20 12.98
N CYS A 137 3.57 7.87 12.06
CA CYS A 137 3.75 8.71 10.86
C CYS A 137 2.53 8.67 9.96
N LYS A 138 1.90 7.51 9.77
CA LYS A 138 0.66 7.37 8.99
C LYS A 138 -0.46 8.24 9.56
N HIS A 139 -0.67 8.20 10.88
CA HIS A 139 -1.64 9.06 11.57
C HIS A 139 -1.35 10.54 11.35
N LEU A 140 -0.09 10.96 11.53
CA LEU A 140 0.30 12.35 11.31
C LEU A 140 0.06 12.80 9.87
N GLN A 141 0.44 11.97 8.89
CA GLN A 141 0.22 12.25 7.47
C GLN A 141 -1.26 12.41 7.15
N GLU A 142 -2.11 11.49 7.62
CA GLU A 142 -3.56 11.57 7.41
C GLU A 142 -4.17 12.82 8.06
N GLN A 143 -3.73 13.19 9.27
CA GLN A 143 -4.24 14.40 9.92
C GLN A 143 -3.78 15.67 9.18
N ILE A 144 -2.53 15.73 8.70
CA ILE A 144 -2.03 16.87 7.90
C ILE A 144 -2.91 17.07 6.66
N GLN A 145 -3.16 15.99 5.92
CA GLN A 145 -3.96 16.03 4.68
C GLN A 145 -5.43 16.37 4.95
N ARG A 146 -5.99 15.94 6.08
CA ARG A 146 -7.38 16.23 6.47
C ARG A 146 -7.60 17.66 6.97
N LEU A 147 -6.55 18.36 7.40
CA LEU A 147 -6.68 19.73 7.90
C LEU A 147 -7.03 20.73 6.80
N GLY A 148 -6.69 20.45 5.54
CA GLY A 148 -6.86 21.41 4.44
C GLY A 148 -6.06 22.70 4.66
N LEU A 149 -4.81 22.57 5.09
CA LEU A 149 -3.91 23.70 5.28
C LEU A 149 -3.56 24.37 3.95
N GLU A 150 -3.02 25.59 4.01
CA GLU A 150 -2.39 26.21 2.85
C GLU A 150 -1.28 25.32 2.29
N HIS A 151 -1.16 25.26 0.96
CA HIS A 151 -0.27 24.33 0.27
C HIS A 151 1.18 24.37 0.78
N GLN A 152 1.71 25.58 1.06
CA GLN A 152 3.07 25.75 1.57
C GLN A 152 3.24 25.17 2.99
N ALA A 153 2.25 25.39 3.87
CA ALA A 153 2.25 24.85 5.22
C ALA A 153 2.11 23.32 5.22
N GLU A 154 1.27 22.78 4.35
CA GLU A 154 1.11 21.33 4.16
C GLU A 154 2.41 20.68 3.67
N GLN A 155 3.03 21.23 2.62
CA GLN A 155 4.30 20.73 2.10
C GLN A 155 5.43 20.80 3.13
N MET A 156 5.50 21.86 3.93
CA MET A 156 6.47 21.99 5.01
C MET A 156 6.29 20.88 6.07
N LEU A 157 5.05 20.60 6.46
CA LEU A 157 4.76 19.52 7.41
C LEU A 157 5.08 18.13 6.84
N LEU A 158 4.69 17.86 5.59
CA LEU A 158 4.95 16.58 4.93
C LEU A 158 6.44 16.32 4.71
N SER A 159 7.20 17.33 4.27
CA SER A 159 8.66 17.20 4.09
C SER A 159 9.39 17.02 5.42
N THR A 160 8.95 17.71 6.49
CA THR A 160 9.51 17.52 7.84
C THR A 160 9.19 16.12 8.38
N LEU A 161 7.98 15.61 8.13
CA LEU A 161 7.57 14.25 8.47
C LEU A 161 8.42 13.22 7.71
N GLN A 162 8.64 13.42 6.42
CA GLN A 162 9.50 12.56 5.60
C GLN A 162 10.95 12.53 6.13
N GLY A 163 11.49 13.68 6.52
CA GLY A 163 12.81 13.76 7.17
C GLY A 163 12.87 12.95 8.48
N THR A 164 11.77 12.96 9.25
CA THR A 164 11.62 12.17 10.48
C THR A 164 11.53 10.67 10.19
N MET A 165 10.81 10.27 9.15
CA MET A 165 10.71 8.87 8.71
C MET A 165 12.06 8.33 8.23
N CYS A 166 12.81 9.10 7.43
CA CYS A 166 14.11 8.73 6.89
C CYS A 166 15.17 8.61 8.00
N ARG A 167 15.34 9.63 8.85
CA ARG A 167 16.34 9.64 9.94
C ARG A 167 15.68 10.08 11.24
N ALA A 168 15.02 9.14 11.93
CA ALA A 168 14.35 9.33 13.23
C ALA A 168 15.28 9.62 14.42
N THR A 169 16.28 10.48 14.19
CA THR A 169 17.11 11.10 15.20
C THR A 169 16.25 11.93 16.14
N GLU A 170 16.78 12.19 17.34
CA GLU A 170 16.10 13.05 18.28
C GLU A 170 15.92 14.48 17.77
N SER A 171 16.92 15.03 17.05
CA SER A 171 16.82 16.34 16.43
C SER A 171 15.65 16.42 15.44
N LYS A 172 15.56 15.47 14.50
CA LYS A 172 14.46 15.44 13.50
C LYS A 172 13.07 15.30 14.14
N ARG A 173 12.94 14.50 15.20
CA ARG A 173 11.66 14.36 15.91
C ARG A 173 11.26 15.64 16.65
N ARG A 174 12.22 16.34 17.27
CA ARG A 174 11.95 17.63 17.92
C ARG A 174 11.64 18.72 16.90
N GLU A 175 12.33 18.72 15.76
CA GLU A 175 12.03 19.59 14.62
C GLU A 175 10.59 19.39 14.14
N MET A 176 10.18 18.13 13.89
CA MET A 176 8.79 17.83 13.52
C MET A 176 7.78 18.27 14.60
N HIS A 177 8.07 18.01 15.87
CA HIS A 177 7.20 18.45 16.97
C HIS A 177 7.03 19.97 16.98
N ARG A 178 8.14 20.71 16.79
CA ARG A 178 8.15 22.17 16.76
C ARG A 178 7.36 22.70 15.56
N VAL A 179 7.67 22.25 14.34
CA VAL A 179 6.99 22.67 13.11
C VAL A 179 5.49 22.39 13.20
N LEU A 180 5.13 21.20 13.70
CA LEU A 180 3.72 20.83 13.92
C LEU A 180 3.02 21.78 14.90
N SER A 181 3.66 22.13 16.01
CA SER A 181 3.09 23.01 17.04
C SER A 181 2.97 24.47 16.60
N GLU A 182 3.84 24.92 15.69
CA GLU A 182 3.82 26.28 15.14
C GLU A 182 2.85 26.43 13.97
N THR A 183 2.65 25.37 13.18
CA THR A 183 1.84 25.42 11.95
C THR A 183 0.37 25.09 12.20
N VAL A 184 0.09 24.17 13.12
CA VAL A 184 -1.28 23.70 13.39
C VAL A 184 -1.95 24.57 14.45
N PRO A 185 -3.20 25.03 14.24
CA PRO A 185 -3.96 25.77 15.24
C PRO A 185 -4.00 25.03 16.59
N PRO A 186 -3.82 25.71 17.74
CA PRO A 186 -3.78 25.08 19.06
C PRO A 186 -4.99 24.21 19.39
N GLU A 187 -6.16 24.54 18.84
CA GLU A 187 -7.42 23.82 19.03
C GLU A 187 -7.41 22.45 18.35
N LEU A 188 -6.63 22.30 17.28
CA LEU A 188 -6.53 21.10 16.46
C LEU A 188 -5.29 20.26 16.79
N LEU A 189 -4.27 20.87 17.43
CA LEU A 189 -3.03 20.21 17.83
C LEU A 189 -3.22 18.90 18.64
N PRO A 190 -4.19 18.79 19.58
CA PRO A 190 -4.43 17.54 20.31
C PRO A 190 -4.69 16.33 19.40
N ARG A 191 -5.28 16.53 18.21
CA ARG A 191 -5.59 15.47 17.24
C ARG A 191 -4.34 14.80 16.65
N PHE A 192 -3.20 15.49 16.69
CA PHE A 192 -1.94 14.99 16.16
C PHE A 192 -1.13 14.19 17.17
N HIS A 193 -1.49 14.26 18.46
CA HIS A 193 -0.72 13.62 19.53
C HIS A 193 0.79 13.91 19.43
N ALA A 194 1.17 15.20 19.28
CA ALA A 194 2.56 15.62 19.04
C ALA A 194 3.58 14.99 20.00
N HIS A 195 3.20 14.74 21.26
CA HIS A 195 4.03 14.07 22.27
C HIS A 195 4.53 12.66 21.86
N TRP A 196 3.87 11.96 20.92
CA TRP A 196 4.36 10.69 20.36
C TRP A 196 5.72 10.87 19.66
N LEU A 197 5.97 12.02 19.05
CA LEU A 197 7.27 12.34 18.43
C LEU A 197 8.39 12.36 19.47
N LEU A 198 8.10 12.77 20.70
CA LEU A 198 9.08 12.87 21.80
C LEU A 198 9.30 11.53 22.53
N THR A 199 8.42 10.55 22.33
CA THR A 199 8.45 9.27 23.06
C THR A 199 9.52 8.33 22.49
N ASN A 200 10.71 8.31 23.10
CA ASN A 200 11.88 7.51 22.62
C ASN A 200 11.60 6.03 22.35
N LYS A 201 10.72 5.41 23.15
CA LYS A 201 10.36 3.98 23.03
C LYS A 201 9.72 3.62 21.68
N ILE A 202 8.95 4.53 21.08
CA ILE A 202 8.29 4.34 19.76
C ILE A 202 9.35 4.24 18.66
N TRP A 203 10.39 5.06 18.76
CA TRP A 203 11.38 5.23 17.69
C TRP A 203 12.62 4.34 17.85
N ALA A 204 12.71 3.57 18.94
CA ALA A 204 13.92 2.85 19.34
C ALA A 204 14.35 1.78 18.31
N THR A 205 13.40 1.04 17.75
CA THR A 205 13.66 0.03 16.71
C THR A 205 13.98 0.68 15.37
N HIS A 206 13.29 1.78 15.05
CA HIS A 206 13.44 2.49 13.79
C HIS A 206 14.78 3.23 13.66
N ARG A 207 15.30 3.77 14.76
CA ARG A 207 16.57 4.54 14.79
C ARG A 207 17.81 3.74 14.33
N LYS A 208 17.71 2.41 14.32
CA LYS A 208 18.80 1.51 13.87
C LYS A 208 18.88 1.36 12.35
N ARG A 209 17.89 1.87 11.59
CA ARG A 209 17.85 1.77 10.13
C ARG A 209 18.58 2.95 9.48
N SER A 210 19.22 2.69 8.33
CA SER A 210 19.71 3.77 7.45
C SER A 210 18.52 4.47 6.79
N CYS A 211 18.72 5.68 6.24
CA CYS A 211 17.63 6.39 5.58
C CYS A 211 16.96 5.57 4.48
N LYS A 212 17.76 4.95 3.58
CA LYS A 212 17.23 4.09 2.52
C LYS A 212 16.39 2.94 3.08
N LYS A 213 16.93 2.19 4.06
CA LYS A 213 16.20 1.09 4.72
C LYS A 213 14.94 1.56 5.45
N SER A 214 14.94 2.76 5.99
CA SER A 214 13.76 3.36 6.62
C SER A 214 12.68 3.69 5.60
N CYS A 215 13.04 4.35 4.50
CA CYS A 215 12.11 4.66 3.41
C CYS A 215 11.51 3.39 2.82
N ASP A 216 12.36 2.39 2.52
CA ASP A 216 11.91 1.10 1.99
C ASP A 216 10.94 0.41 2.97
N TYR A 217 11.26 0.39 4.28
CA TYR A 217 10.38 -0.15 5.31
C TYR A 217 8.99 0.52 5.33
N PHE A 218 8.93 1.86 5.28
CA PHE A 218 7.66 2.58 5.28
C PHE A 218 6.85 2.33 4.00
N MET A 219 7.51 2.38 2.84
CA MET A 219 6.89 2.12 1.54
C MET A 219 6.35 0.70 1.43
N GLU A 220 7.12 -0.29 1.87
CA GLU A 220 6.71 -1.69 1.91
C GLU A 220 5.48 -1.88 2.79
N LEU A 221 5.50 -1.35 4.02
CA LEU A 221 4.38 -1.46 4.96
C LEU A 221 3.13 -0.75 4.43
N GLU A 222 3.26 0.43 3.83
CA GLU A 222 2.12 1.14 3.24
C GLU A 222 1.54 0.34 2.07
N THR A 223 2.39 -0.13 1.16
CA THR A 223 1.95 -0.92 0.00
C THR A 223 1.18 -2.17 0.40
N ILE A 224 1.72 -2.97 1.34
CA ILE A 224 1.07 -4.22 1.77
C ILE A 224 -0.19 -3.97 2.58
N THR A 225 -0.18 -3.00 3.51
CA THR A 225 -1.35 -2.71 4.33
C THR A 225 -2.48 -2.09 3.52
N GLN A 226 -2.17 -1.18 2.59
CA GLN A 226 -3.15 -0.58 1.69
C GLN A 226 -3.73 -1.63 0.74
N GLY A 227 -2.90 -2.45 0.10
CA GLY A 227 -3.37 -3.48 -0.84
C GLY A 227 -4.28 -4.52 -0.17
N LEU A 228 -3.90 -5.03 1.00
CA LEU A 228 -4.76 -5.96 1.76
C LEU A 228 -6.05 -5.28 2.25
N SER A 229 -5.99 -4.00 2.64
CA SER A 229 -7.19 -3.23 3.03
C SER A 229 -8.16 -3.04 1.87
N GLN A 230 -7.65 -2.80 0.66
CA GLN A 230 -8.46 -2.66 -0.55
C GLN A 230 -9.15 -3.98 -0.91
N VAL A 231 -8.40 -5.09 -0.90
CA VAL A 231 -8.96 -6.44 -1.14
C VAL A 231 -10.02 -6.77 -0.09
N PHE A 232 -9.76 -6.46 1.18
CA PHE A 232 -10.72 -6.69 2.26
C PHE A 232 -11.99 -5.85 2.12
N SER A 233 -11.87 -4.60 1.65
CA SER A 233 -12.99 -3.68 1.52
C SER A 233 -13.88 -3.96 0.30
N ALA A 234 -13.37 -4.68 -0.70
CA ALA A 234 -14.11 -5.03 -1.92
C ALA A 234 -15.08 -6.21 -1.72
N GLU A 235 -14.90 -7.01 -0.67
CA GLU A 235 -15.57 -8.30 -0.49
C GLU A 235 -16.69 -8.23 0.55
N LEU A 236 -17.86 -8.78 0.21
CA LEU A 236 -19.04 -8.77 1.10
C LEU A 236 -19.07 -9.96 2.08
N PHE A 237 -18.46 -11.09 1.70
CA PHE A 237 -18.48 -12.35 2.46
C PHE A 237 -17.05 -12.78 2.82
N LEU A 238 -16.85 -13.36 4.01
CA LEU A 238 -15.50 -13.72 4.47
C LEU A 238 -14.91 -14.88 3.67
N GLU A 239 -15.74 -15.80 3.21
CA GLU A 239 -15.36 -16.97 2.43
C GLU A 239 -14.63 -16.54 1.15
N THR A 240 -15.22 -15.60 0.40
CA THR A 240 -14.59 -15.01 -0.78
C THR A 240 -13.41 -14.12 -0.40
N CYS A 241 -13.53 -13.36 0.68
CA CYS A 241 -12.49 -12.47 1.14
C CYS A 241 -11.17 -13.18 1.46
N ILE A 242 -11.20 -14.30 2.19
CA ILE A 242 -9.99 -15.07 2.52
C ILE A 242 -9.35 -15.62 1.26
N ALA A 243 -10.15 -16.11 0.31
CA ALA A 243 -9.62 -16.59 -0.96
C ALA A 243 -8.93 -15.46 -1.74
N SER A 244 -9.53 -14.27 -1.78
CA SER A 244 -8.95 -13.07 -2.42
C SER A 244 -7.68 -12.59 -1.71
N LEU A 245 -7.66 -12.57 -0.37
CA LEU A 245 -6.47 -12.23 0.43
C LEU A 245 -5.35 -13.26 0.22
N ALA A 246 -5.66 -14.55 0.19
CA ALA A 246 -4.70 -15.61 -0.09
C ALA A 246 -4.10 -15.46 -1.49
N LYS A 247 -4.93 -15.24 -2.52
CA LYS A 247 -4.49 -14.98 -3.89
C LYS A 247 -3.61 -13.74 -3.98
N TYR A 248 -3.96 -12.66 -3.27
CA TYR A 248 -3.15 -11.45 -3.22
C TYR A 248 -1.76 -11.73 -2.63
N CYS A 249 -1.70 -12.42 -1.48
CA CYS A 249 -0.42 -12.81 -0.87
C CYS A 249 0.41 -13.72 -1.80
N GLN A 250 -0.21 -14.67 -2.49
CA GLN A 250 0.47 -15.54 -3.46
C GLN A 250 1.02 -14.75 -4.64
N LYS A 251 0.21 -13.87 -5.25
CA LYS A 251 0.64 -13.02 -6.38
C LYS A 251 1.87 -12.18 -6.02
N CYS A 252 1.86 -11.55 -4.84
CA CYS A 252 3.00 -10.75 -4.38
C CYS A 252 4.27 -11.58 -4.10
N VAL A 253 4.16 -12.91 -3.98
CA VAL A 253 5.29 -13.83 -3.81
C VAL A 253 5.76 -14.39 -5.17
N SER A 254 4.85 -14.66 -6.11
CA SER A 254 5.12 -15.34 -7.38
C SER A 254 5.69 -14.47 -8.52
N GLU A 255 5.51 -13.15 -8.49
CA GLU A 255 5.95 -12.25 -9.59
C GLU A 255 7.48 -12.00 -9.68
N SER A 256 8.36 -12.84 -9.09
CA SER A 256 9.82 -12.73 -9.35
C SER A 256 10.64 -13.95 -8.89
N PRO A 257 11.81 -14.23 -9.52
CA PRO A 257 12.63 -15.40 -9.24
C PRO A 257 13.14 -15.46 -7.79
N LEU A 258 13.28 -16.68 -7.30
CA LEU A 258 13.80 -17.03 -5.98
C LEU A 258 15.33 -17.01 -6.00
N ASP A 259 15.97 -15.90 -5.63
CA ASP A 259 17.37 -15.93 -5.21
C ASP A 259 17.67 -14.87 -4.12
N ASP A 260 18.33 -15.36 -3.07
CA ASP A 260 18.99 -14.67 -1.95
C ASP A 260 18.15 -13.81 -0.98
N VAL A 261 17.65 -14.48 0.07
CA VAL A 261 17.53 -13.89 1.41
C VAL A 261 18.94 -13.76 2.00
N VAL A 262 19.55 -12.57 1.88
CA VAL A 262 20.82 -12.29 2.57
C VAL A 262 20.53 -12.05 4.05
N CYS A 263 20.64 -13.11 4.85
CA CYS A 263 20.84 -12.98 6.28
C CYS A 263 22.21 -12.31 6.51
N SER A 264 22.23 -11.04 6.90
CA SER A 264 23.43 -10.47 7.51
C SER A 264 23.61 -11.14 8.88
N ALA A 265 24.58 -12.06 8.95
CA ALA A 265 24.91 -12.77 10.17
C ALA A 265 25.47 -11.83 11.26
N ALA A 266 25.27 -12.26 12.51
CA ALA A 266 25.78 -11.75 13.79
C ALA A 266 24.96 -10.64 14.49
N CYS A 267 24.00 -11.08 15.33
CA CYS A 267 23.89 -10.55 16.70
C CYS A 267 24.51 -11.58 17.65
N PRO A 268 25.43 -11.20 18.55
CA PRO A 268 25.95 -12.12 19.54
C PRO A 268 24.95 -12.19 20.70
N ASP A 269 24.12 -13.23 20.71
CA ASP A 269 23.53 -13.80 21.93
C ASP A 269 22.88 -15.15 21.58
N HIS A 270 23.72 -16.07 21.14
CA HIS A 270 23.39 -17.48 21.02
C HIS A 270 24.39 -18.30 21.82
N ARG A 271 24.13 -18.42 23.12
CA ARG A 271 24.42 -19.66 23.84
C ARG A 271 23.15 -20.17 24.49
N ALA A 272 22.93 -21.45 24.29
CA ALA A 272 21.73 -22.20 24.57
C ALA A 272 21.28 -22.15 26.04
N ALA A 273 19.97 -22.11 26.25
CA ALA A 273 19.32 -22.80 27.35
C ALA A 273 17.92 -23.21 26.88
N SER A 274 17.74 -24.51 26.69
CA SER A 274 16.44 -25.15 26.48
C SER A 274 15.52 -24.78 27.65
N GLN A 275 14.41 -24.09 27.38
CA GLN A 275 13.33 -23.94 28.36
C GLN A 275 12.02 -24.36 27.70
N SER A 276 11.39 -25.35 28.32
CA SER A 276 10.08 -25.90 27.98
C SER A 276 8.96 -24.87 28.24
N PRO A 277 7.80 -24.98 27.56
CA PRO A 277 6.67 -24.07 27.77
C PRO A 277 6.07 -24.24 29.19
N PRO A 278 5.40 -23.20 29.75
CA PRO A 278 4.69 -23.35 31.02
C PRO A 278 3.44 -24.22 30.82
N ALA A 279 3.27 -25.23 31.68
CA ALA A 279 2.13 -26.13 31.66
C ALA A 279 0.88 -25.46 32.26
N SER A 280 -0.25 -25.56 31.54
CA SER A 280 -1.59 -25.27 32.06
C SER A 280 -2.06 -26.41 32.94
N ASN A 281 -2.25 -26.17 34.25
CA ASN A 281 -2.80 -27.16 35.18
C ASN A 281 -4.32 -26.93 35.38
N SER A 282 -5.12 -27.95 35.06
CA SER A 282 -6.46 -28.18 35.63
C SER A 282 -6.35 -29.17 36.81
N PRO A 283 -7.11 -29.02 37.92
CA PRO A 283 -7.04 -29.96 39.03
C PRO A 283 -8.19 -30.97 39.02
N LEU A 284 -7.87 -32.24 39.30
CA LEU A 284 -8.77 -33.22 39.91
C LEU A 284 -8.08 -33.80 41.16
N GLN A 285 -8.77 -33.68 42.30
CA GLN A 285 -8.47 -34.17 43.65
C GLN A 285 -8.58 -35.71 43.80
N PRO A 286 -8.41 -36.31 45.01
CA PRO A 286 -7.36 -36.21 46.03
C PRO A 286 -6.87 -37.65 46.45
N PRO A 287 -6.03 -37.86 47.49
CA PRO A 287 -6.59 -38.04 48.85
C PRO A 287 -5.68 -37.67 50.07
N ALA A 288 -6.36 -37.54 51.21
CA ALA A 288 -6.03 -37.95 52.60
C ALA A 288 -4.82 -37.35 53.39
N THR A 289 -5.19 -36.45 54.31
CA THR A 289 -4.87 -36.40 55.76
C THR A 289 -3.48 -36.79 56.29
N CYS A 290 -2.83 -35.84 56.99
CA CYS A 290 -2.42 -35.99 58.39
C CYS A 290 -2.24 -34.62 59.06
N GLN A 291 -2.69 -34.55 60.33
CA GLN A 291 -2.70 -33.39 61.23
C GLN A 291 -1.30 -33.14 61.81
N ASP A 292 -0.95 -31.87 62.06
CA ASP A 292 -0.66 -31.36 63.41
C ASP A 292 -0.31 -29.86 63.41
N GLN A 293 -0.66 -29.20 64.52
CA GLN A 293 -0.75 -27.76 64.74
C GLN A 293 0.29 -27.33 65.83
N PRO A 294 0.30 -26.09 66.36
CA PRO A 294 1.09 -24.93 65.95
C PRO A 294 2.22 -24.52 66.93
N SER A 295 3.09 -23.57 66.56
CA SER A 295 3.92 -22.79 67.50
C SER A 295 4.11 -21.35 66.99
N GLN A 296 3.96 -20.39 67.90
CA GLN A 296 3.86 -18.94 67.66
C GLN A 296 5.21 -18.18 67.70
N CYS A 297 5.13 -16.89 67.28
CA CYS A 297 6.05 -15.75 67.52
C CYS A 297 7.30 -15.67 66.62
N SER A 298 7.71 -14.54 66.01
CA SER A 298 7.28 -13.14 66.02
C SER A 298 7.90 -12.38 64.82
N LEU A 299 7.12 -11.43 64.30
CA LEU A 299 7.42 -10.18 63.57
C LEU A 299 8.89 -9.85 63.19
N ARG A 300 9.12 -9.59 61.88
CA ARG A 300 9.62 -8.29 61.36
C ARG A 300 9.55 -8.18 59.82
N ASP A 301 8.86 -7.13 59.38
CA ASP A 301 9.04 -6.26 58.19
C ASP A 301 9.21 -6.85 56.78
N SER A 302 8.17 -6.69 55.96
CA SER A 302 8.24 -6.55 54.49
C SER A 302 6.99 -5.82 53.96
N PRO A 303 7.11 -4.68 53.26
CA PRO A 303 6.20 -4.33 52.19
C PRO A 303 6.84 -4.82 50.88
N THR A 304 6.12 -5.37 49.90
CA THR A 304 5.24 -4.60 49.03
C THR A 304 4.49 -5.60 48.14
N ALA A 305 3.17 -5.46 48.05
CA ALA A 305 2.33 -6.20 47.12
C ALA A 305 2.71 -5.88 45.66
N THR A 306 2.89 -6.93 44.87
CA THR A 306 3.15 -6.87 43.43
C THR A 306 1.93 -6.30 42.72
N ALA A 307 2.06 -5.09 42.19
CA ALA A 307 1.03 -4.44 41.39
C ALA A 307 0.89 -5.10 40.00
N ALA A 308 -0.35 -5.21 39.53
CA ALA A 308 -0.71 -5.60 38.16
C ALA A 308 -0.02 -4.69 37.12
N PRO A 309 0.28 -5.19 35.90
CA PRO A 309 1.02 -4.43 34.90
C PRO A 309 0.20 -3.23 34.42
N GLN A 310 0.66 -2.02 34.76
CA GLN A 310 0.08 -0.77 34.25
C GLN A 310 0.65 -0.46 32.86
N LEU A 311 -0.24 -0.19 31.89
CA LEU A 311 0.11 0.25 30.53
C LEU A 311 0.84 1.61 30.55
N PRO A 312 1.78 1.87 29.61
CA PRO A 312 2.36 3.20 29.42
C PRO A 312 1.28 4.25 29.08
N VAL A 313 1.42 5.45 29.65
CA VAL A 313 0.51 6.60 29.46
C VAL A 313 0.24 6.93 27.98
N ALA A 314 1.15 6.60 27.06
CA ALA A 314 1.03 6.86 25.62
C ALA A 314 -0.10 6.08 24.90
N LEU A 315 -0.67 5.03 25.51
CA LEU A 315 -1.78 4.24 24.95
C LEU A 315 -3.16 4.63 25.53
N ARG A 316 -3.24 5.64 26.41
CA ARG A 316 -4.52 6.10 26.95
C ARG A 316 -5.14 7.18 26.05
N SER A 317 -6.19 6.82 25.34
CA SER A 317 -7.12 7.79 24.73
C SER A 317 -7.83 8.55 25.87
N GLN A 318 -7.68 9.87 25.93
CA GLN A 318 -8.46 10.69 26.87
C GLN A 318 -9.90 10.88 26.33
N PRO A 319 -10.93 10.90 27.20
CA PRO A 319 -12.28 11.22 26.78
C PRO A 319 -12.39 12.71 26.39
N ALA A 320 -13.10 12.99 25.30
CA ALA A 320 -13.38 14.35 24.84
C ALA A 320 -14.24 15.14 25.85
N PRO A 321 -14.06 16.47 25.98
CA PRO A 321 -14.87 17.29 26.89
C PRO A 321 -16.33 17.40 26.40
N PRO A 322 -17.31 17.51 27.32
CA PRO A 322 -18.74 17.55 26.96
C PRO A 322 -19.11 18.89 26.33
N GLN A 323 -19.80 18.86 25.19
CA GLN A 323 -20.36 20.04 24.53
C GLN A 323 -21.83 20.29 24.97
N PRO A 324 -22.28 21.55 25.05
CA PRO A 324 -23.65 21.88 25.43
C PRO A 324 -24.66 21.54 24.32
N LEU A 325 -25.79 20.97 24.73
CA LEU A 325 -26.90 20.50 23.91
C LEU A 325 -27.53 21.62 23.06
N LEU A 326 -27.32 21.55 21.75
CA LEU A 326 -28.21 22.13 20.75
C LEU A 326 -28.72 21.00 19.86
N GLN A 327 -30.03 20.80 19.88
CA GLN A 327 -30.75 19.80 19.11
C GLN A 327 -30.52 20.02 17.60
N SER A 328 -29.81 19.09 16.99
CA SER A 328 -29.69 18.92 15.54
C SER A 328 -29.51 17.42 15.29
N GLY A 329 -30.34 16.85 14.41
CA GLY A 329 -30.45 15.42 14.19
C GLY A 329 -29.13 14.76 13.78
N SER A 330 -28.99 13.49 14.14
CA SER A 330 -27.90 12.60 13.74
C SER A 330 -27.70 12.65 12.21
N VAL A 331 -26.59 13.25 11.77
CA VAL A 331 -26.15 13.19 10.37
C VAL A 331 -25.17 12.04 10.24
N SER A 332 -25.69 10.92 9.74
CA SER A 332 -24.92 9.84 9.12
C SER A 332 -24.30 10.38 7.83
N THR A 333 -22.97 10.45 7.76
CA THR A 333 -22.24 10.84 6.55
C THR A 333 -22.19 9.67 5.57
N CYS A 334 -23.21 9.56 4.72
CA CYS A 334 -23.16 8.98 3.37
C CYS A 334 -24.54 9.17 2.70
N SER A 335 -24.76 10.32 2.06
CA SER A 335 -25.90 10.54 1.18
C SER A 335 -25.57 11.65 0.19
N LEU A 336 -25.09 11.29 -1.00
CA LEU A 336 -25.22 12.14 -2.18
C LEU A 336 -26.39 11.60 -3.00
N PHE A 337 -27.30 12.52 -3.32
CA PHE A 337 -28.54 12.31 -4.06
C PHE A 337 -28.27 11.74 -5.45
N ILE A 338 -28.99 10.66 -5.79
CA ILE A 338 -29.16 10.16 -7.16
C ILE A 338 -30.39 10.88 -7.75
N PRO A 339 -30.29 11.60 -8.88
CA PRO A 339 -31.47 12.02 -9.62
C PRO A 339 -32.08 10.81 -10.33
N SER A 340 -33.36 10.54 -10.07
CA SER A 340 -34.14 9.52 -10.80
C SER A 340 -34.62 10.04 -12.15
N SER A 341 -34.47 9.25 -13.22
CA SER A 341 -35.33 9.21 -14.43
C SER A 341 -34.79 8.19 -15.46
N PRO A 342 -35.60 7.75 -16.45
CA PRO A 342 -36.80 6.92 -16.35
C PRO A 342 -36.59 5.53 -16.96
N ALA A 343 -37.54 4.63 -16.71
CA ALA A 343 -37.53 3.25 -17.17
C ALA A 343 -37.36 3.11 -18.70
N ILE A 344 -36.29 2.42 -19.13
CA ILE A 344 -36.18 1.84 -20.46
C ILE A 344 -36.60 0.37 -20.36
N LYS A 345 -37.61 0.03 -21.15
CA LYS A 345 -38.21 -1.30 -21.26
C LYS A 345 -37.19 -2.25 -21.88
N VAL A 346 -36.68 -3.19 -21.10
CA VAL A 346 -35.83 -4.29 -21.61
C VAL A 346 -36.75 -5.33 -22.22
N GLU A 347 -36.71 -5.44 -23.55
CA GLU A 347 -37.27 -6.57 -24.28
C GLU A 347 -36.15 -7.61 -24.42
N ALA A 348 -36.35 -8.76 -23.79
CA ALA A 348 -35.41 -9.87 -23.84
C ALA A 348 -35.48 -10.53 -25.21
N THR A 349 -34.36 -10.55 -25.93
CA THR A 349 -34.13 -11.44 -27.07
C THR A 349 -33.06 -12.45 -26.71
N GLU A 350 -33.38 -13.71 -26.96
CA GLU A 350 -32.66 -14.92 -26.59
C GLU A 350 -31.77 -15.39 -27.76
N TYR A 351 -30.58 -15.94 -27.44
CA TYR A 351 -29.61 -16.77 -28.24
C TYR A 351 -28.61 -16.06 -29.19
N PRO A 352 -27.45 -16.66 -29.63
CA PRO A 352 -26.73 -17.92 -29.23
C PRO A 352 -25.16 -17.83 -29.13
N GLU A 353 -24.54 -18.93 -28.61
CA GLU A 353 -23.15 -19.45 -28.78
C GLU A 353 -21.89 -18.54 -28.66
N GLU A 354 -21.17 -18.64 -27.52
CA GLU A 354 -19.99 -17.84 -27.13
C GLU A 354 -18.64 -18.19 -27.83
N ASP A 355 -18.53 -19.26 -28.63
CA ASP A 355 -17.21 -19.80 -29.06
C ASP A 355 -16.62 -19.18 -30.36
N SER A 356 -17.40 -18.36 -31.10
CA SER A 356 -16.93 -17.68 -32.32
C SER A 356 -16.31 -16.31 -32.07
N ASP A 357 -16.84 -15.55 -31.11
CA ASP A 357 -16.49 -14.15 -30.89
C ASP A 357 -15.14 -14.00 -30.18
N GLU A 358 -14.83 -14.94 -29.27
CA GLU A 358 -13.57 -14.97 -28.54
C GLU A 358 -12.37 -15.23 -29.47
N LYS A 359 -12.53 -16.12 -30.46
CA LYS A 359 -11.51 -16.40 -31.49
C LYS A 359 -11.29 -15.22 -32.45
N MET A 360 -12.33 -14.44 -32.72
CA MET A 360 -12.24 -13.27 -33.60
C MET A 360 -11.55 -12.10 -32.90
N ASN A 361 -11.83 -11.88 -31.61
CA ASN A 361 -11.15 -10.89 -30.78
C ASN A 361 -9.65 -11.19 -30.63
N GLN A 362 -9.28 -12.44 -30.34
CA GLN A 362 -7.88 -12.85 -30.24
C GLN A 362 -7.08 -12.52 -31.51
N ARG A 363 -7.67 -12.72 -32.69
CA ARG A 363 -7.04 -12.39 -33.99
C ARG A 363 -6.96 -10.90 -34.26
N ALA A 364 -7.89 -10.09 -33.75
CA ALA A 364 -7.81 -8.63 -33.86
C ALA A 364 -6.68 -8.08 -32.98
N GLU A 365 -6.53 -8.62 -31.77
CA GLU A 365 -5.48 -8.24 -30.82
C GLU A 365 -4.08 -8.56 -31.34
N GLU A 366 -3.86 -9.76 -31.88
CA GLU A 366 -2.58 -10.15 -32.47
C GLU A 366 -2.17 -9.22 -33.63
N ARG A 367 -3.16 -8.78 -34.43
CA ARG A 367 -2.95 -7.83 -35.52
C ARG A 367 -2.58 -6.44 -35.01
N ILE A 368 -3.19 -5.99 -33.92
CA ILE A 368 -2.84 -4.73 -33.25
C ILE A 368 -1.41 -4.81 -32.70
N MET A 369 -1.07 -5.87 -31.96
CA MET A 369 0.27 -6.07 -31.39
C MET A 369 1.37 -6.12 -32.46
N GLN A 370 1.11 -6.82 -33.57
CA GLN A 370 2.03 -6.89 -34.69
C GLN A 370 2.22 -5.51 -35.33
N SER A 371 1.12 -4.78 -35.60
CA SER A 371 1.21 -3.45 -36.19
C SER A 371 1.97 -2.46 -35.30
N LEU A 372 1.80 -2.50 -33.97
CA LEU A 372 2.60 -1.70 -33.03
C LEU A 372 4.10 -1.99 -33.15
N SER A 373 4.48 -3.25 -33.27
CA SER A 373 5.89 -3.68 -33.36
C SER A 373 6.55 -3.31 -34.70
N ASP A 374 5.73 -3.25 -35.76
CA ASP A 374 6.19 -2.95 -37.12
C ASP A 374 6.41 -1.44 -37.32
N ILE A 375 5.48 -0.61 -36.83
CA ILE A 375 5.47 0.83 -37.12
C ILE A 375 6.08 1.70 -36.01
N CYS A 376 6.06 1.25 -34.75
CA CYS A 376 6.54 2.07 -33.63
C CYS A 376 8.03 1.84 -33.34
N THR A 377 8.68 2.83 -32.75
CA THR A 377 9.92 2.61 -32.00
C THR A 377 9.64 1.66 -30.82
N GLU A 378 10.67 0.92 -30.38
CA GLU A 378 10.53 -0.09 -29.33
C GLU A 378 9.89 0.49 -28.05
N SER A 379 10.30 1.69 -27.64
CA SER A 379 9.75 2.39 -26.47
C SER A 379 8.28 2.76 -26.64
N ALA A 380 7.89 3.24 -27.82
CA ALA A 380 6.49 3.58 -28.11
C ALA A 380 5.61 2.33 -28.16
N ALA A 381 6.10 1.24 -28.76
CA ALA A 381 5.41 -0.05 -28.78
C ALA A 381 5.15 -0.55 -27.36
N ARG A 382 6.14 -0.50 -26.46
CA ARG A 382 5.99 -0.92 -25.05
C ARG A 382 4.90 -0.15 -24.31
N LEU A 383 4.83 1.17 -24.48
CA LEU A 383 3.77 1.99 -23.86
C LEU A 383 2.39 1.62 -24.40
N CYS A 384 2.26 1.48 -25.73
CA CYS A 384 0.99 1.12 -26.36
C CYS A 384 0.53 -0.29 -25.95
N LEU A 385 1.44 -1.26 -25.83
CA LEU A 385 1.14 -2.61 -25.36
C LEU A 385 0.68 -2.64 -23.90
N SER A 386 1.22 -1.76 -23.05
CA SER A 386 0.74 -1.64 -21.66
C SER A 386 -0.70 -1.11 -21.59
N GLU A 387 -1.08 -0.21 -22.50
CA GLU A 387 -2.45 0.27 -22.65
C GLU A 387 -3.38 -0.83 -23.22
N LEU A 388 -2.91 -1.64 -24.19
CA LEU A 388 -3.66 -2.79 -24.72
C LEU A 388 -4.01 -3.81 -23.64
N ALA A 389 -3.06 -4.09 -22.75
CA ALA A 389 -3.27 -5.03 -21.64
C ALA A 389 -4.36 -4.58 -20.65
N VAL A 390 -4.64 -3.28 -20.56
CA VAL A 390 -5.76 -2.73 -19.78
C VAL A 390 -7.08 -2.96 -20.51
N VAL A 391 -7.11 -2.72 -21.82
CA VAL A 391 -8.27 -2.97 -22.70
C VAL A 391 -8.72 -4.44 -22.59
N GLN A 392 -7.78 -5.38 -22.62
CA GLN A 392 -8.03 -6.83 -22.49
C GLN A 392 -8.68 -7.25 -21.16
N LYS A 393 -8.47 -6.49 -20.08
CA LYS A 393 -8.92 -6.85 -18.72
C LYS A 393 -10.15 -6.07 -18.27
N SER A 394 -10.67 -5.19 -19.12
CA SER A 394 -11.71 -4.24 -18.77
C SER A 394 -12.99 -4.47 -19.58
N VAL A 395 -14.14 -4.28 -18.96
CA VAL A 395 -15.42 -4.18 -19.67
C VAL A 395 -15.46 -2.84 -20.42
N GLN A 396 -15.81 -2.88 -21.70
CA GLN A 396 -15.82 -1.71 -22.59
C GLN A 396 -17.25 -1.41 -23.01
N LEU A 397 -17.70 -0.16 -22.84
CA LEU A 397 -18.94 0.33 -23.43
C LEU A 397 -18.58 1.30 -24.55
N ILE A 398 -18.99 0.96 -25.78
CA ILE A 398 -18.66 1.73 -26.98
C ILE A 398 -19.96 2.19 -27.64
N GLY A 399 -20.13 3.51 -27.78
CA GLY A 399 -21.27 4.12 -28.47
C GLY A 399 -20.81 5.02 -29.61
N SER A 400 -21.38 4.84 -30.80
CA SER A 400 -21.05 5.62 -32.00
C SER A 400 -22.00 6.82 -32.19
N SER A 401 -21.44 7.94 -32.65
CA SER A 401 -22.14 9.13 -33.17
C SER A 401 -21.54 9.49 -34.54
N GLU A 402 -22.18 10.36 -35.34
CA GLU A 402 -21.79 10.63 -36.74
C GLU A 402 -20.31 11.02 -36.95
N ASP A 403 -19.68 11.68 -35.97
CA ASP A 403 -18.30 12.18 -36.07
C ASP A 403 -17.32 11.59 -35.04
N ALA A 404 -17.82 10.85 -34.05
CA ALA A 404 -17.01 10.41 -32.90
C ALA A 404 -17.53 9.13 -32.25
N VAL A 405 -16.60 8.36 -31.69
CA VAL A 405 -16.89 7.17 -30.90
C VAL A 405 -16.66 7.50 -29.42
N ASN A 406 -17.70 7.35 -28.59
CA ASN A 406 -17.60 7.45 -27.15
C ASN A 406 -17.20 6.08 -26.60
N VAL A 407 -16.06 6.03 -25.91
CA VAL A 407 -15.52 4.81 -25.33
C VAL A 407 -15.44 4.99 -23.82
N GLN A 408 -16.09 4.10 -23.08
CA GLN A 408 -15.98 4.03 -21.63
C GLN A 408 -15.26 2.74 -21.23
N ILE A 409 -14.13 2.90 -20.54
CA ILE A 409 -13.32 1.81 -19.99
C ILE A 409 -13.13 2.14 -18.50
N LEU A 410 -13.66 1.30 -17.61
CA LEU A 410 -13.75 1.60 -16.17
C LEU A 410 -14.66 2.82 -15.90
N GLU A 411 -14.20 3.78 -15.10
CA GLU A 411 -14.92 5.02 -14.72
C GLU A 411 -14.68 6.18 -15.72
N ASP A 412 -13.80 6.01 -16.71
CA ASP A 412 -13.38 7.07 -17.63
C ASP A 412 -14.08 6.95 -18.99
N ALA A 413 -14.75 8.03 -19.41
CA ALA A 413 -15.40 8.14 -20.73
C ALA A 413 -14.68 9.17 -21.59
N HIS A 414 -14.25 8.76 -22.79
CA HIS A 414 -13.52 9.63 -23.72
C HIS A 414 -14.01 9.50 -25.16
N ARG A 415 -13.80 10.58 -25.93
CA ARG A 415 -14.19 10.68 -27.34
C ARG A 415 -12.99 10.41 -28.23
N VAL A 416 -13.17 9.46 -29.16
CA VAL A 416 -12.22 9.14 -30.22
C VAL A 416 -12.78 9.68 -31.54
N THR A 417 -11.96 10.38 -32.34
CA THR A 417 -12.38 10.87 -33.65
C THR A 417 -12.56 9.69 -34.61
N GLN A 418 -13.73 9.60 -35.25
CA GLN A 418 -14.01 8.47 -36.17
C GLN A 418 -13.16 8.54 -37.44
N GLU A 419 -12.83 9.77 -37.88
CA GLU A 419 -11.90 10.00 -38.98
C GLU A 419 -10.45 9.79 -38.51
N GLY A 420 -9.75 8.86 -39.16
CA GLY A 420 -8.33 8.56 -38.94
C GLY A 420 -7.98 7.87 -37.62
N LEU A 421 -8.86 7.84 -36.61
CA LEU A 421 -8.64 7.25 -35.28
C LEU A 421 -7.38 7.75 -34.55
N GLY A 422 -6.80 8.88 -34.96
CA GLY A 422 -5.54 9.39 -34.43
C GLY A 422 -5.68 10.27 -33.17
N HIS A 423 -6.88 10.75 -32.87
CA HIS A 423 -7.12 11.70 -31.79
C HIS A 423 -8.14 11.19 -30.77
N CYS A 424 -7.80 11.32 -29.50
CA CYS A 424 -8.64 11.01 -28.37
C CYS A 424 -8.55 12.13 -27.32
N THR A 425 -9.67 12.42 -26.65
CA THR A 425 -9.73 13.43 -25.58
C THR A 425 -9.00 13.05 -24.29
N CYS A 426 -8.46 11.83 -24.18
CA CYS A 426 -7.75 11.39 -22.99
C CYS A 426 -6.35 12.00 -22.90
N HIS A 427 -5.85 12.17 -21.68
CA HIS A 427 -4.53 12.75 -21.42
C HIS A 427 -3.40 12.01 -22.15
N PHE A 428 -3.46 10.67 -22.20
CA PHE A 428 -2.41 9.86 -22.83
C PHE A 428 -2.21 10.22 -24.31
N ASN A 429 -3.29 10.28 -25.09
CA ASN A 429 -3.17 10.61 -26.52
C ASN A 429 -2.77 12.07 -26.73
N GLN A 430 -3.29 13.01 -25.94
CA GLN A 430 -2.93 14.43 -26.03
C GLN A 430 -1.44 14.67 -25.73
N THR A 431 -0.88 13.96 -24.75
CA THR A 431 0.50 14.13 -24.31
C THR A 431 1.48 13.36 -25.18
N PHE A 432 1.20 12.09 -25.47
CA PHE A 432 2.14 11.21 -26.15
C PHE A 432 1.94 11.14 -27.66
N GLN A 433 0.78 11.55 -28.19
CA GLN A 433 0.40 11.38 -29.60
C GLN A 433 0.56 9.91 -30.05
N LEU A 434 0.20 9.01 -29.13
CA LEU A 434 0.19 7.57 -29.29
C LEU A 434 -1.25 7.04 -29.16
N PRO A 435 -1.55 5.87 -29.73
CA PRO A 435 -2.83 5.18 -29.60
C PRO A 435 -3.07 4.80 -28.12
N CYS A 436 -3.99 5.52 -27.46
CA CYS A 436 -4.40 5.22 -26.10
C CYS A 436 -5.32 3.99 -26.02
N ARG A 437 -5.60 3.50 -24.80
CA ARG A 437 -6.57 2.42 -24.56
C ARG A 437 -7.92 2.61 -25.28
N HIS A 438 -8.42 3.84 -25.40
CA HIS A 438 -9.70 4.12 -26.07
C HIS A 438 -9.61 3.92 -27.59
N ILE A 439 -8.52 4.37 -28.22
CA ILE A 439 -8.29 4.16 -29.65
C ILE A 439 -8.11 2.66 -29.93
N GLN A 440 -7.36 1.97 -29.08
CA GLN A 440 -7.11 0.53 -29.20
C GLN A 440 -8.38 -0.30 -28.98
N ALA A 441 -9.28 0.12 -28.09
CA ALA A 441 -10.60 -0.50 -27.91
C ALA A 441 -11.46 -0.40 -29.19
N VAL A 442 -11.48 0.76 -29.85
CA VAL A 442 -12.17 0.94 -31.13
C VAL A 442 -11.55 0.08 -32.23
N LEU A 443 -10.22 0.04 -32.31
CA LEU A 443 -9.50 -0.81 -33.27
C LEU A 443 -9.80 -2.30 -33.06
N ASN A 444 -9.88 -2.74 -31.81
CA ASN A 444 -10.18 -4.13 -31.48
C ASN A 444 -11.60 -4.50 -31.88
N LEU A 445 -12.57 -3.63 -31.59
CA LEU A 445 -13.97 -3.80 -31.98
C LEU A 445 -14.14 -3.83 -33.51
N GLU A 446 -13.42 -2.97 -34.24
CA GLU A 446 -13.52 -2.86 -35.69
C GLU A 446 -12.59 -3.84 -36.44
N GLY A 447 -11.75 -4.60 -35.72
CA GLY A 447 -10.77 -5.52 -36.31
C GLY A 447 -9.73 -4.83 -37.18
N LYS A 448 -9.40 -3.56 -36.90
CA LYS A 448 -8.47 -2.73 -37.67
C LYS A 448 -7.07 -2.72 -37.05
N THR A 449 -6.05 -2.54 -37.89
CA THR A 449 -4.66 -2.37 -37.46
C THR A 449 -4.29 -0.90 -37.37
N LEU A 450 -3.23 -0.59 -36.61
CA LEU A 450 -2.69 0.75 -36.57
C LEU A 450 -2.09 1.15 -37.91
N GLN A 451 -2.32 2.40 -38.28
CA GLN A 451 -1.69 3.06 -39.42
C GLN A 451 -0.64 4.06 -38.91
N PRO A 452 0.45 4.31 -39.66
CA PRO A 452 1.49 5.25 -39.25
C PRO A 452 0.97 6.65 -38.91
N GLU A 453 -0.07 7.11 -39.59
CA GLU A 453 -0.68 8.44 -39.43
C GLU A 453 -1.36 8.61 -38.06
N MET A 454 -1.64 7.51 -37.36
CA MET A 454 -2.20 7.50 -36.00
C MET A 454 -1.15 7.82 -34.93
N LEU A 455 0.12 7.96 -35.32
CA LEU A 455 1.28 8.17 -34.46
C LEU A 455 1.97 9.48 -34.82
N GLY A 456 2.44 10.21 -33.80
CA GLY A 456 3.37 11.30 -34.03
C GLY A 456 4.64 10.79 -34.73
N ARG A 457 5.13 11.52 -35.76
CA ARG A 457 6.30 11.12 -36.59
C ARG A 457 7.51 10.66 -35.78
N ARG A 458 7.75 11.27 -34.62
CA ARG A 458 8.85 10.94 -33.69
C ARG A 458 8.82 9.52 -33.14
N TRP A 459 7.68 8.84 -33.21
CA TRP A 459 7.50 7.48 -32.71
C TRP A 459 7.50 6.43 -33.82
N GLN A 460 7.61 6.85 -35.09
CA GLN A 460 7.63 5.96 -36.23
C GLN A 460 9.03 5.38 -36.44
N LYS A 461 9.10 4.08 -36.72
CA LYS A 461 10.34 3.34 -36.97
C LYS A 461 10.97 3.79 -38.30
N GLY A 462 12.26 4.13 -38.30
CA GLY A 462 12.98 4.52 -39.52
C GLY A 462 12.87 5.99 -39.93
N CYS A 463 12.40 6.88 -39.05
CA CYS A 463 12.58 8.32 -39.25
C CYS A 463 14.03 8.73 -38.95
N ASP A 464 14.89 8.75 -39.98
CA ASP A 464 16.23 9.35 -39.89
C ASP A 464 16.10 10.86 -39.63
N VAL A 465 16.58 11.32 -38.48
CA VAL A 465 16.80 12.74 -38.19
C VAL A 465 18.18 13.13 -38.77
N ASP A 466 18.40 12.85 -40.05
CA ASP A 466 19.64 13.17 -40.77
C ASP A 466 19.49 14.52 -41.48
N GLN A 467 19.29 15.62 -40.75
CA GLN A 467 19.68 16.97 -41.18
C GLN A 467 19.45 17.96 -40.03
N GLY A 468 20.51 18.38 -39.35
CA GLY A 468 20.42 19.44 -38.34
C GLY A 468 21.33 19.29 -37.13
N MET A 469 22.23 18.29 -37.14
CA MET A 469 23.10 17.99 -36.00
C MET A 469 24.14 19.10 -35.68
N GLN A 470 24.38 20.04 -36.61
CA GLN A 470 25.41 21.07 -36.43
C GLN A 470 24.84 22.48 -36.17
N ASP A 471 23.79 22.89 -36.89
CA ASP A 471 23.30 24.29 -36.82
C ASP A 471 22.46 24.59 -35.55
N SER A 472 21.91 23.57 -34.89
CA SER A 472 20.98 23.74 -33.76
C SER A 472 21.67 23.86 -32.39
N ALA A 473 22.89 23.33 -32.24
CA ALA A 473 23.64 23.41 -30.99
C ALA A 473 24.22 24.82 -30.77
N ASP A 474 24.62 25.49 -31.86
CA ASP A 474 25.17 26.84 -31.82
C ASP A 474 24.10 27.89 -31.49
N HIS A 475 22.86 27.74 -32.00
CA HIS A 475 21.75 28.64 -31.66
C HIS A 475 21.30 28.54 -30.19
N LEU A 476 21.47 27.38 -29.55
CA LEU A 476 21.12 27.17 -28.13
C LEU A 476 22.14 27.81 -27.18
N LEU A 477 23.43 27.80 -27.53
CA LEU A 477 24.45 28.53 -26.77
C LEU A 477 24.19 30.03 -26.83
N GLU A 478 23.83 30.54 -28.00
CA GLU A 478 23.50 31.95 -28.21
C GLU A 478 22.23 32.39 -27.44
N ASP A 479 21.20 31.54 -27.39
CA ASP A 479 19.97 31.79 -26.62
C ASP A 479 20.19 31.70 -25.09
N LEU A 480 21.04 30.78 -24.61
CA LEU A 480 21.38 30.62 -23.19
C LEU A 480 22.33 31.70 -22.66
N GLU A 481 23.16 32.28 -23.54
CA GLU A 481 24.09 33.38 -23.22
C GLU A 481 23.44 34.77 -23.29
N SER A 482 22.23 34.88 -23.86
CA SER A 482 21.49 36.15 -23.92
C SER A 482 20.92 36.56 -22.54
N PRO A 483 20.85 37.86 -22.21
CA PRO A 483 20.29 38.31 -20.94
C PRO A 483 18.83 37.90 -20.80
N TRP A 484 18.50 37.21 -19.72
CA TRP A 484 17.16 36.74 -19.42
C TRP A 484 16.20 37.94 -19.24
N ASP A 485 15.27 38.13 -20.20
CA ASP A 485 14.15 39.07 -20.06
C ASP A 485 12.92 38.31 -19.55
N GLU A 486 12.24 38.88 -18.56
CA GLU A 486 11.00 38.37 -17.94
C GLU A 486 9.84 38.21 -18.96
N SER A 487 9.98 38.79 -20.16
CA SER A 487 8.96 38.73 -21.23
C SER A 487 9.07 37.56 -22.21
N ARG A 488 10.19 36.80 -22.26
CA ARG A 488 10.28 35.59 -23.11
C ARG A 488 9.54 34.44 -22.42
N ASP A 489 8.36 34.14 -22.95
CA ASP A 489 7.41 33.18 -22.39
C ASP A 489 8.09 31.86 -22.00
N LYS A 490 8.17 31.57 -20.69
CA LYS A 490 8.79 30.36 -20.14
C LYS A 490 8.28 29.09 -20.82
N PHE A 491 7.03 29.13 -21.28
CA PHE A 491 6.40 28.06 -22.06
C PHE A 491 7.09 27.79 -23.40
N LEU A 492 7.47 28.83 -24.17
CA LEU A 492 8.16 28.68 -25.45
C LEU A 492 9.58 28.14 -25.27
N ALA A 493 10.30 28.62 -24.24
CA ALA A 493 11.63 28.11 -23.90
C ALA A 493 11.60 26.65 -23.45
N VAL A 494 10.64 26.28 -22.59
CA VAL A 494 10.45 24.89 -22.16
C VAL A 494 10.00 24.00 -23.32
N SER A 495 9.14 24.51 -24.21
CA SER A 495 8.68 23.77 -25.39
C SER A 495 9.84 23.49 -26.36
N SER A 496 10.68 24.49 -26.65
CA SER A 496 11.86 24.32 -27.49
C SER A 496 12.87 23.34 -26.88
N LEU A 497 13.13 23.46 -25.57
CA LEU A 497 14.02 22.54 -24.85
C LEU A 497 13.47 21.10 -24.86
N THR A 498 12.16 20.94 -24.65
CA THR A 498 11.50 19.63 -24.64
C THR A 498 11.52 18.98 -26.02
N ALA A 499 11.34 19.77 -27.09
CA ALA A 499 11.43 19.29 -28.46
C ALA A 499 12.85 18.82 -28.80
N GLU A 500 13.88 19.53 -28.34
CA GLU A 500 15.26 19.16 -28.60
C GLU A 500 15.72 17.94 -27.81
N VAL A 501 15.40 17.89 -26.52
CA VAL A 501 15.63 16.67 -25.70
C VAL A 501 14.91 15.48 -26.33
N SER A 502 13.70 15.67 -26.84
CA SER A 502 12.95 14.63 -27.54
C SER A 502 13.62 14.17 -28.84
N ARG A 503 14.25 15.07 -29.61
CA ARG A 503 15.06 14.72 -30.79
C ARG A 503 16.32 13.95 -30.40
N LEU A 504 17.08 14.45 -29.44
CA LEU A 504 18.33 13.83 -28.97
C LEU A 504 18.09 12.43 -28.38
N LEU A 505 16.91 12.18 -27.83
CA LEU A 505 16.49 10.87 -27.32
C LEU A 505 15.92 9.94 -28.40
N ALA A 506 15.53 10.46 -29.56
CA ALA A 506 14.98 9.65 -30.66
C ALA A 506 16.08 8.94 -31.48
N CYS A 507 17.31 9.46 -31.46
CA CYS A 507 18.43 8.96 -32.28
C CYS A 507 19.50 8.19 -31.47
N CYS A 508 19.26 7.92 -30.19
CA CYS A 508 20.23 7.24 -29.34
C CYS A 508 19.93 5.75 -29.19
N SER A 509 20.98 4.92 -29.01
CA SER A 509 20.82 3.51 -28.67
C SER A 509 20.07 3.32 -27.34
N THR A 510 19.47 2.16 -27.12
CA THR A 510 18.71 1.86 -25.89
C THR A 510 19.54 2.08 -24.62
N GLU A 511 20.82 1.74 -24.65
CA GLU A 511 21.75 1.93 -23.52
C GLU A 511 22.01 3.42 -23.24
N GLU A 512 22.22 4.20 -24.30
CA GLU A 512 22.45 5.64 -24.23
C GLU A 512 21.17 6.39 -23.79
N PHE A 513 20.00 5.93 -24.24
CA PHE A 513 18.70 6.44 -23.82
C PHE A 513 18.48 6.25 -22.31
N GLU A 514 18.67 5.04 -21.79
CA GLU A 514 18.50 4.72 -20.36
C GLU A 514 19.51 5.50 -19.49
N LEU A 515 20.76 5.67 -19.96
CA LEU A 515 21.76 6.48 -19.28
C LEU A 515 21.36 7.96 -19.22
N ARG A 516 20.86 8.52 -20.33
CA ARG A 516 20.43 9.92 -20.39
C ARG A 516 19.15 10.16 -19.58
N CYS A 517 18.19 9.24 -19.63
CA CYS A 517 16.98 9.31 -18.81
C CYS A 517 17.29 9.16 -17.32
N SER A 518 18.21 8.27 -16.93
CA SER A 518 18.64 8.15 -15.53
C SER A 518 19.38 9.41 -15.06
N THR A 519 20.17 10.04 -15.92
CA THR A 519 20.86 11.31 -15.62
C THR A 519 19.89 12.48 -15.49
N LEU A 520 18.95 12.64 -16.43
CA LEU A 520 17.90 13.66 -16.35
C LEU A 520 17.01 13.45 -15.12
N ARG A 521 16.70 12.20 -14.78
CA ARG A 521 15.98 11.86 -13.56
C ARG A 521 16.79 12.20 -12.32
N ALA A 522 18.08 11.90 -12.28
CA ALA A 522 18.96 12.29 -11.17
C ALA A 522 19.07 13.82 -11.01
N LEU A 523 19.11 14.55 -12.12
CA LEU A 523 19.11 16.02 -12.11
C LEU A 523 17.77 16.58 -11.64
N ALA A 524 16.65 16.06 -12.16
CA ALA A 524 15.31 16.43 -11.72
C ALA A 524 15.10 16.12 -10.22
N ASP A 525 15.53 14.94 -9.76
CA ASP A 525 15.50 14.54 -8.36
C ASP A 525 16.38 15.47 -7.48
N SER A 526 17.45 16.03 -8.04
CA SER A 526 18.32 16.98 -7.34
C SER A 526 17.75 18.41 -7.25
N TRP A 527 16.95 18.83 -8.25
CA TRP A 527 16.35 20.17 -8.30
C TRP A 527 14.95 20.24 -7.72
N ILE A 528 14.16 19.18 -7.83
CA ILE A 528 12.73 19.13 -7.51
C ILE A 528 12.45 18.15 -6.36
N GLY A 529 13.40 17.27 -6.02
CA GLY A 529 13.19 16.14 -5.12
C GLY A 529 12.57 14.93 -5.85
N PRO A 530 12.63 13.72 -5.27
CA PRO A 530 12.14 12.50 -5.92
C PRO A 530 10.64 12.60 -6.23
N TYR A 531 10.31 12.49 -7.52
CA TYR A 531 8.95 12.56 -8.07
C TYR A 531 8.00 11.58 -7.36
N MET A 532 7.20 12.07 -6.41
CA MET A 532 6.04 11.35 -5.86
C MET A 532 4.78 11.82 -6.60
N GLN A 533 4.23 10.93 -7.44
CA GLN A 533 2.84 10.90 -7.88
C GLN A 533 2.19 12.25 -8.24
N VAL A 534 2.38 12.68 -9.49
CA VAL A 534 1.33 13.47 -10.15
C VAL A 534 0.15 12.51 -10.33
N LYS A 535 -0.98 12.81 -9.68
CA LYS A 535 -2.26 12.17 -10.02
C LYS A 535 -2.54 12.51 -11.48
N LEU A 536 -2.49 11.48 -12.34
CA LEU A 536 -3.17 11.49 -13.62
C LEU A 536 -4.63 11.12 -13.39
#